data_AF-A0A9J7M020-F1
#
_entry.id   AF-A0A9J7M020-F1
#
_cell.length_a   1.000
_cell.length_b   1.000
_cell.length_c   1.000
_cell.angle_alpha   90.00
_cell.angle_beta   90.00
_cell.angle_gamma   90.00
#
_symmetry.space_group_name_H-M   'P 1'
#
loop_
_entity.id
_entity.type
_entity.pdbx_description
1 polymer ?
#
loop_
_entity_poly.entity_id
_entity_poly.type
_entity_poly.pdbx_seq_one_letter_code
_entity_poly.pdbx_strand_id
1 'polypeptide(L)'
;MRDKRGVWRGACTRRTCPADCTEYDREDGKTSCGYCGCPPGEHREVTAPQETSDAPSAASTSSTSSAFHKISDKRKESFGWVKLAKAGKTKFGNSILPAFHEAYYPVSQNPVTFRRDFLVERDREFSVKEEVSKISRLIDFIRGDNSAAAGRFLSTSFRIKGEKDSTTIQNNIDKLKALQERLLQIEKELQTHDATLFKSGGRHVKQGRTTMHAFNTEQLDCISNLKATVKATLEKLEDALKRVKRIYKVERTTRQSRKKKQQRTKKKKKKQARKEKGVMEVLDVIAPNKGDPIMEEDINTEDVKKLDFHKAPYVLHILHEDSLTIGARVKIKDSLNDSCGKVVDRLVKERHASCRGDCEADFLCPVNWKCSSLLSQLGGETYKHMFAPGQTGLPQLSLKDMEKEVLRTCTDGDILQLLADHGCFEQRAEEKVNARLAELKGESVLEDVWESDQEWE
;
A
#
# COMPACT_ATOMS: atom_id res chain seq x y z
N MET A 1 48.66 16.71 3.45
CA MET A 1 48.21 16.91 4.85
C MET A 1 47.98 15.53 5.47
N ARG A 2 48.61 15.20 6.61
CA ARG A 2 48.35 13.92 7.33
C ARG A 2 47.13 14.09 8.22
N ASP A 3 46.31 13.04 8.36
CA ASP A 3 45.22 13.07 9.34
C ASP A 3 45.67 12.64 10.74
N LYS A 4 44.74 12.71 11.70
CA LYS A 4 44.98 12.41 13.13
C LYS A 4 45.46 10.97 13.41
N ARG A 5 45.54 10.11 12.38
CA ARG A 5 46.05 8.73 12.46
C ARG A 5 47.40 8.57 11.76
N GLY A 6 48.06 9.67 11.36
CA GLY A 6 49.37 9.66 10.72
C GLY A 6 49.38 9.30 9.23
N VAL A 7 48.20 9.16 8.61
CA VAL A 7 48.04 8.72 7.22
C VAL A 7 48.04 9.93 6.27
N TRP A 8 48.85 9.88 5.21
CA TRP A 8 48.87 10.88 4.14
C TRP A 8 47.61 10.79 3.28
N ARG A 9 46.86 11.90 3.17
CA ARG A 9 45.74 12.04 2.22
C ARG A 9 46.23 12.72 0.93
N GLY A 10 45.89 12.15 -0.22
CA GLY A 10 46.16 12.73 -1.56
C GLY A 10 47.23 12.05 -2.42
N ALA A 11 47.68 10.83 -2.14
CA ALA A 11 48.72 10.16 -2.94
C ALA A 11 48.17 9.14 -3.94
N CYS A 12 47.39 9.58 -4.93
CA CYS A 12 47.20 8.82 -6.17
C CYS A 12 48.12 9.44 -7.22
N THR A 13 49.35 8.93 -7.35
CA THR A 13 50.28 9.45 -8.36
C THR A 13 49.96 8.85 -9.72
N ARG A 14 50.16 9.59 -10.82
CA ARG A 14 50.02 9.12 -12.23
C ARG A 14 50.75 7.78 -12.53
N ARG A 15 51.66 7.32 -11.67
CA ARG A 15 52.33 6.01 -11.79
C ARG A 15 51.41 4.83 -11.45
N THR A 16 50.42 5.01 -10.58
CA THR A 16 49.52 3.94 -10.11
C THR A 16 48.15 3.93 -10.78
N CYS A 17 47.79 4.98 -11.52
CA CYS A 17 46.50 5.10 -12.20
C CYS A 17 46.69 5.89 -13.52
N PRO A 18 46.27 5.36 -14.69
CA PRO A 18 46.26 6.14 -15.94
C PRO A 18 45.41 7.40 -15.75
N ALA A 19 45.79 8.51 -16.40
CA ALA A 19 45.06 9.79 -16.30
C ALA A 19 43.57 9.69 -16.71
N ASP A 20 43.21 8.63 -17.44
CA ASP A 20 41.86 8.34 -17.94
C ASP A 20 41.28 7.06 -17.34
N CYS A 21 41.40 6.87 -16.03
CA CYS A 21 40.77 5.71 -15.38
C CYS A 21 39.23 5.83 -15.41
N THR A 22 38.60 5.07 -16.30
CA THR A 22 37.15 4.96 -16.48
C THR A 22 36.55 3.75 -15.75
N GLU A 23 37.39 2.92 -15.13
CA GLU A 23 36.98 1.69 -14.43
C GLU A 23 36.68 1.97 -12.96
N TYR A 24 35.38 1.94 -12.62
CA TYR A 24 34.89 2.10 -11.26
C TYR A 24 34.09 0.86 -10.84
N ASP A 25 34.43 0.30 -9.68
CA ASP A 25 33.69 -0.78 -9.04
C ASP A 25 32.72 -0.20 -8.00
N ARG A 26 31.57 -0.85 -7.84
CA ARG A 26 30.58 -0.52 -6.80
C ARG A 26 30.45 -1.68 -5.81
N GLU A 27 30.92 -1.46 -4.60
CA GLU A 27 30.71 -2.35 -3.46
C GLU A 27 29.95 -1.58 -2.37
N ASP A 28 28.87 -2.17 -1.83
CA ASP A 28 28.09 -1.62 -0.70
C ASP A 28 27.65 -0.14 -0.86
N GLY A 29 27.24 0.24 -2.07
CA GLY A 29 26.79 1.59 -2.38
C GLY A 29 27.91 2.64 -2.51
N LYS A 30 29.18 2.24 -2.37
CA LYS A 30 30.35 3.10 -2.60
C LYS A 30 30.95 2.81 -3.97
N THR A 31 31.16 3.88 -4.74
CA THR A 31 31.86 3.80 -6.03
C THR A 31 33.33 4.08 -5.77
N SER A 32 34.21 3.17 -6.16
CA SER A 32 35.67 3.31 -6.03
C SER A 32 36.36 2.93 -7.32
N CYS A 33 37.50 3.53 -7.61
CA CYS A 33 38.35 3.15 -8.75
C CYS A 33 38.70 1.66 -8.65
N GLY A 34 38.45 0.90 -9.73
CA GLY A 34 38.71 -0.54 -9.79
C GLY A 34 40.20 -0.90 -9.73
N TYR A 35 41.09 0.09 -9.85
CA TYR A 35 42.54 -0.10 -9.78
C TYR A 35 43.09 0.11 -8.37
N CYS A 36 42.76 1.23 -7.72
CA CYS A 36 43.35 1.64 -6.44
C CYS A 36 42.36 1.68 -5.25
N GLY A 37 41.05 1.56 -5.50
CA GLY A 37 40.01 1.60 -4.46
C GLY A 37 39.71 3.00 -3.90
N CYS A 38 40.24 4.06 -4.50
CA CYS A 38 39.95 5.45 -4.08
C CYS A 38 38.60 5.94 -4.63
N PRO A 39 37.92 6.88 -3.96
CA PRO A 39 36.71 7.51 -4.48
C PRO A 39 37.01 8.42 -5.69
N PRO A 40 36.07 8.58 -6.65
CA PRO A 40 36.32 9.28 -7.93
C PRO A 40 36.86 10.71 -7.82
N GLY A 41 36.53 11.42 -6.74
CA GLY A 41 36.93 12.82 -6.54
C GLY A 41 38.39 13.06 -6.11
N GLU A 42 39.17 12.01 -5.83
CA GLU A 42 40.55 12.15 -5.33
C GLU A 42 41.64 12.08 -6.42
N HIS A 43 41.25 12.00 -7.71
CA HIS A 43 42.18 12.05 -8.83
C HIS A 43 42.51 13.50 -9.20
N ARG A 44 43.37 14.16 -8.42
CA ARG A 44 43.93 15.47 -8.78
C ARG A 44 45.44 15.42 -8.91
N GLU A 45 45.94 16.13 -9.91
CA GLU A 45 47.36 16.23 -10.25
C GLU A 45 48.11 16.95 -9.13
N VAL A 46 49.10 16.28 -8.53
CA VAL A 46 50.02 16.88 -7.56
C VAL A 46 51.45 16.59 -7.98
N THR A 47 52.18 17.68 -8.25
CA THR A 47 53.63 17.75 -8.45
C THR A 47 54.36 17.31 -7.18
N ALA A 48 55.37 16.44 -7.33
CA ALA A 48 56.13 15.78 -6.26
C ALA A 48 56.96 16.77 -5.39
N PRO A 49 57.47 16.39 -4.19
CA PRO A 49 58.66 15.52 -4.10
C PRO A 49 58.82 14.56 -2.88
N GLN A 50 59.68 13.55 -3.12
CA GLN A 50 60.66 12.80 -2.31
C GLN A 50 60.33 11.89 -1.08
N GLU A 51 61.24 10.91 -0.94
CA GLU A 51 61.20 9.58 -0.31
C GLU A 51 61.35 9.56 1.23
N THR A 52 60.97 8.43 1.86
CA THR A 52 61.75 7.73 2.92
C THR A 52 61.12 6.37 3.26
N SER A 53 61.98 5.44 3.65
CA SER A 53 61.78 4.00 3.92
C SER A 53 61.13 3.70 5.28
N ASP A 54 60.52 2.51 5.41
CA ASP A 54 60.86 1.46 6.40
C ASP A 54 59.76 0.35 6.50
N ALA A 55 60.19 -0.88 6.75
CA ALA A 55 59.41 -2.16 6.87
C ALA A 55 59.10 -2.49 8.37
N PRO A 56 58.66 -3.70 8.85
CA PRO A 56 58.28 -5.00 8.22
C PRO A 56 57.09 -5.79 8.89
N SER A 57 56.88 -7.07 8.46
CA SER A 57 56.25 -8.27 9.13
C SER A 57 54.97 -8.85 8.45
N ALA A 58 55.00 -10.01 7.76
CA ALA A 58 55.01 -11.46 8.19
C ALA A 58 53.59 -11.97 8.60
N ALA A 59 53.03 -13.14 8.23
CA ALA A 59 53.53 -14.48 7.84
C ALA A 59 52.43 -15.27 7.01
N SER A 60 52.80 -16.05 5.97
CA SER A 60 52.82 -17.55 5.85
C SER A 60 51.45 -18.23 5.56
N THR A 61 51.23 -19.23 4.68
CA THR A 61 52.04 -20.32 4.08
C THR A 61 51.42 -20.84 2.75
N SER A 62 52.24 -21.19 1.74
CA SER A 62 52.38 -22.56 1.17
C SER A 62 53.38 -22.54 0.01
N SER A 63 54.23 -23.55 -0.03
CA SER A 63 55.52 -23.55 -0.71
C SER A 63 55.46 -24.21 -2.08
N THR A 64 55.56 -23.40 -3.13
CA THR A 64 56.30 -23.74 -4.36
C THR A 64 57.12 -22.50 -4.72
N SER A 65 58.44 -22.67 -4.82
CA SER A 65 59.38 -21.60 -5.14
C SER A 65 59.11 -21.08 -6.56
N SER A 66 58.19 -20.13 -6.71
CA SER A 66 57.83 -19.55 -8.00
C SER A 66 58.89 -18.56 -8.46
N ALA A 67 59.30 -18.65 -9.74
CA ALA A 67 60.16 -17.67 -10.39
C ALA A 67 59.60 -16.24 -10.28
N PHE A 68 58.29 -16.10 -10.05
CA PHE A 68 57.61 -14.83 -9.83
C PHE A 68 58.00 -14.15 -8.51
N HIS A 69 58.25 -14.88 -7.42
CA HIS A 69 58.69 -14.24 -6.17
C HIS A 69 60.12 -13.68 -6.27
N LYS A 70 60.92 -14.21 -7.20
CA LYS A 70 62.31 -13.79 -7.47
C LYS A 70 62.41 -12.55 -8.36
N ILE A 71 61.33 -12.10 -9.00
CA ILE A 71 61.35 -10.85 -9.79
C ILE A 71 61.17 -9.63 -8.89
N SER A 72 61.83 -8.52 -9.24
CA SER A 72 61.76 -7.28 -8.47
C SER A 72 60.34 -6.71 -8.40
N ASP A 73 60.03 -6.00 -7.32
CA ASP A 73 58.71 -5.37 -7.14
C ASP A 73 58.35 -4.42 -8.28
N LYS A 74 59.32 -3.64 -8.79
CA LYS A 74 59.13 -2.77 -9.96
C LYS A 74 58.68 -3.57 -11.19
N ARG A 75 59.21 -4.78 -11.36
CA ARG A 75 58.84 -5.68 -12.47
C ARG A 75 57.46 -6.30 -12.25
N LYS A 76 57.10 -6.68 -11.03
CA LYS A 76 55.73 -7.12 -10.70
C LYS A 76 54.70 -6.03 -11.00
N GLU A 77 54.98 -4.79 -10.60
CA GLU A 77 54.12 -3.64 -10.86
C GLU A 77 53.93 -3.41 -12.37
N SER A 78 54.99 -3.60 -13.17
CA SER A 78 54.90 -3.51 -14.64
C SER A 78 53.98 -4.55 -15.28
N PHE A 79 53.73 -5.66 -14.60
CA PHE A 79 52.79 -6.71 -15.03
C PHE A 79 51.38 -6.54 -14.45
N GLY A 80 51.12 -5.50 -13.66
CA GLY A 80 49.81 -5.23 -13.08
C GLY A 80 49.66 -5.58 -11.59
N TRP A 81 50.73 -5.97 -10.90
CA TRP A 81 50.70 -6.13 -9.44
C TRP A 81 50.45 -4.78 -8.75
N VAL A 82 49.59 -4.77 -7.74
CA VAL A 82 49.32 -3.57 -6.94
C VAL A 82 49.65 -3.84 -5.47
N LYS A 83 50.63 -3.11 -4.93
CA LYS A 83 50.97 -3.19 -3.50
C LYS A 83 49.77 -2.75 -2.64
N LEU A 84 49.49 -3.50 -1.57
CA LEU A 84 48.41 -3.20 -0.62
C LEU A 84 47.02 -3.05 -1.28
N ALA A 85 46.71 -3.93 -2.25
CA ALA A 85 45.42 -3.93 -2.95
C ALA A 85 44.23 -3.98 -1.97
N LYS A 86 43.29 -3.05 -2.13
CA LYS A 86 42.09 -2.92 -1.28
C LYS A 86 40.83 -3.49 -1.94
N ALA A 87 40.62 -3.17 -3.22
CA ALA A 87 39.47 -3.60 -4.00
C ALA A 87 39.48 -5.12 -4.24
N GLY A 88 38.29 -5.76 -4.25
CA GLY A 88 38.15 -7.20 -4.45
C GLY A 88 38.77 -7.69 -5.75
N LYS A 89 38.53 -6.98 -6.86
CA LYS A 89 39.08 -7.27 -8.19
C LYS A 89 40.61 -7.22 -8.21
N THR A 90 41.21 -6.18 -7.61
CA THR A 90 42.67 -6.05 -7.55
C THR A 90 43.31 -7.11 -6.66
N LYS A 91 42.68 -7.45 -5.53
CA LYS A 91 43.11 -8.55 -4.66
C LYS A 91 43.08 -9.89 -5.41
N PHE A 92 42.01 -10.13 -6.16
CA PHE A 92 41.89 -11.31 -7.02
C PHE A 92 43.00 -11.33 -8.08
N GLY A 93 43.22 -10.22 -8.79
CA GLY A 93 44.31 -10.08 -9.75
C GLY A 93 45.68 -10.40 -9.16
N ASN A 94 46.02 -9.83 -8.01
CA ASN A 94 47.27 -10.15 -7.31
C ASN A 94 47.36 -11.65 -6.98
N SER A 95 46.25 -12.32 -6.65
CA SER A 95 46.26 -13.75 -6.31
C SER A 95 46.51 -14.66 -7.52
N ILE A 96 46.06 -14.27 -8.71
CA ILE A 96 46.22 -15.08 -9.94
C ILE A 96 47.47 -14.73 -10.75
N LEU A 97 48.02 -13.52 -10.55
CA LEU A 97 49.16 -13.02 -11.31
C LEU A 97 50.40 -13.95 -11.28
N PRO A 98 50.79 -14.58 -10.16
CA PRO A 98 51.94 -15.48 -10.16
C PRO A 98 51.76 -16.68 -11.10
N ALA A 99 50.61 -17.35 -11.06
CA ALA A 99 50.30 -18.49 -11.91
C ALA A 99 50.18 -18.06 -13.38
N PHE A 100 49.53 -16.92 -13.63
CA PHE A 100 49.41 -16.34 -14.97
C PHE A 100 50.79 -16.02 -15.55
N HIS A 101 51.69 -15.45 -14.75
CA HIS A 101 53.06 -15.17 -15.17
C HIS A 101 53.82 -16.44 -15.50
N GLU A 102 53.76 -17.46 -14.65
CA GLU A 102 54.42 -18.75 -14.91
C GLU A 102 53.96 -19.38 -16.24
N ALA A 103 52.67 -19.33 -16.54
CA ALA A 103 52.13 -19.87 -17.77
C ALA A 103 52.42 -18.99 -19.00
N TYR A 104 52.19 -17.67 -18.90
CA TYR A 104 52.12 -16.77 -20.06
C TYR A 104 53.43 -16.05 -20.38
N TYR A 105 54.34 -15.89 -19.40
CA TYR A 105 55.62 -15.20 -19.62
C TYR A 105 56.48 -15.81 -20.75
N PRO A 106 56.54 -17.15 -20.93
CA PRO A 106 57.23 -17.75 -22.08
C PRO A 106 56.64 -17.35 -23.45
N VAL A 107 55.37 -16.93 -23.50
CA VAL A 107 54.67 -16.51 -24.72
C VAL A 107 54.92 -15.04 -25.03
N SER A 108 54.90 -14.19 -23.99
CA SER A 108 55.10 -12.76 -24.14
C SER A 108 55.94 -12.19 -23.00
N GLN A 109 57.19 -11.85 -23.34
CA GLN A 109 58.10 -11.17 -22.42
C GLN A 109 57.93 -9.64 -22.43
N ASN A 110 57.17 -9.10 -23.39
CA ASN A 110 56.88 -7.68 -23.49
C ASN A 110 55.94 -7.27 -22.34
N PRO A 111 56.38 -6.39 -21.41
CA PRO A 111 55.57 -6.03 -20.24
C PRO A 111 54.24 -5.36 -20.58
N VAL A 112 54.17 -4.59 -21.67
CA VAL A 112 52.95 -3.89 -22.08
C VAL A 112 51.90 -4.88 -22.57
N THR A 113 52.30 -5.79 -23.46
CA THR A 113 51.43 -6.84 -23.99
C THR A 113 51.00 -7.80 -22.89
N PHE A 114 51.94 -8.25 -22.06
CA PHE A 114 51.65 -9.11 -20.91
C PHE A 114 50.61 -8.46 -19.99
N ARG A 115 50.84 -7.22 -19.57
CA ARG A 115 49.94 -6.51 -18.65
C ARG A 115 48.56 -6.35 -19.24
N ARG A 116 48.45 -5.97 -20.52
CA ARG A 116 47.16 -5.84 -21.19
C ARG A 116 46.39 -7.16 -21.19
N ASP A 117 47.03 -8.24 -21.63
CA ASP A 117 46.37 -9.54 -21.75
C ASP A 117 46.02 -10.12 -20.36
N PHE A 118 46.87 -9.87 -19.36
CA PHE A 118 46.59 -10.23 -17.97
C PHE A 118 45.38 -9.48 -17.41
N LEU A 119 45.28 -8.17 -17.61
CA LEU A 119 44.16 -7.38 -17.07
C LEU A 119 42.82 -7.78 -17.71
N VAL A 120 42.82 -8.03 -19.02
CA VAL A 120 41.64 -8.54 -19.73
C VAL A 120 41.18 -9.87 -19.14
N GLU A 121 42.11 -10.80 -18.91
CA GLU A 121 41.77 -12.10 -18.34
C GLU A 121 41.32 -12.00 -16.88
N ARG A 122 42.01 -11.20 -16.07
CA ARG A 122 41.63 -10.91 -14.68
C ARG A 122 40.19 -10.44 -14.60
N ASP A 123 39.79 -9.51 -15.46
CA ASP A 123 38.45 -8.92 -15.43
C ASP A 123 37.39 -9.92 -15.86
N ARG A 124 37.70 -10.76 -16.85
CA ARG A 124 36.85 -11.88 -17.26
C ARG A 124 36.65 -12.88 -16.13
N GLU A 125 37.74 -13.41 -15.58
CA GLU A 125 37.71 -14.43 -14.52
C GLU A 125 37.01 -13.89 -13.26
N PHE A 126 37.29 -12.63 -12.88
CA PHE A 126 36.62 -12.00 -11.73
C PHE A 126 35.12 -11.86 -11.96
N SER A 127 34.70 -11.40 -13.14
CA SER A 127 33.28 -11.23 -13.47
C SER A 127 32.53 -12.56 -13.42
N VAL A 128 33.10 -13.62 -14.01
CA VAL A 128 32.51 -14.97 -13.95
C VAL A 128 32.40 -15.45 -12.50
N LYS A 129 33.49 -15.34 -11.72
CA LYS A 129 33.54 -15.78 -10.33
C LYS A 129 32.51 -15.05 -9.47
N GLU A 130 32.36 -13.75 -9.67
CA GLU A 130 31.40 -12.94 -8.93
C GLU A 130 29.95 -13.32 -9.28
N GLU A 131 29.64 -13.51 -10.57
CA GLU A 131 28.32 -13.93 -11.03
C GLU A 131 27.95 -15.33 -10.51
N VAL A 132 28.85 -16.30 -10.60
CA VAL A 132 28.64 -17.66 -10.06
C VAL A 132 28.43 -17.60 -8.54
N SER A 133 29.21 -16.79 -7.83
CA SER A 133 29.06 -16.59 -6.38
C SER A 133 27.71 -15.96 -6.01
N LYS A 134 27.25 -14.95 -6.78
CA LYS A 134 25.93 -14.33 -6.59
C LYS A 134 24.81 -15.36 -6.78
N ILE A 135 24.88 -16.17 -7.83
CA ILE A 135 23.90 -17.23 -8.09
C ILE A 135 23.89 -18.25 -6.95
N SER A 136 25.06 -18.69 -6.48
CA SER A 136 25.16 -19.61 -5.34
C SER A 136 24.45 -19.06 -4.10
N ARG A 137 24.72 -17.80 -3.73
CA ARG A 137 24.08 -17.15 -2.57
C ARG A 137 22.56 -17.04 -2.72
N LEU A 138 22.06 -16.79 -3.94
CA LEU A 138 20.63 -16.75 -4.21
C LEU A 138 19.97 -18.13 -4.08
N ILE A 139 20.66 -19.19 -4.55
CA ILE A 139 20.21 -20.58 -4.36
C ILE A 139 20.15 -20.91 -2.86
N ASP A 140 21.18 -20.56 -2.09
CA ASP A 140 21.22 -20.76 -0.64
C ASP A 140 20.11 -19.99 0.06
N PHE A 141 19.86 -18.74 -0.34
CA PHE A 141 18.73 -17.96 0.17
C PHE A 141 17.39 -18.65 -0.09
N ILE A 142 17.15 -19.13 -1.31
CA ILE A 142 15.89 -19.82 -1.68
C ILE A 142 15.72 -21.09 -0.86
N ARG A 143 16.81 -21.81 -0.58
CA ARG A 143 16.81 -23.04 0.21
C ARG A 143 16.81 -22.81 1.72
N GLY A 144 17.03 -21.59 2.18
CA GLY A 144 17.07 -21.23 3.60
C GLY A 144 15.68 -21.13 4.24
N ASP A 145 15.68 -21.00 5.58
CA ASP A 145 14.47 -21.03 6.41
C ASP A 145 13.77 -19.67 6.59
N ASN A 146 14.04 -18.71 5.72
CA ASN A 146 13.38 -17.41 5.75
C ASN A 146 11.90 -17.52 5.29
N SER A 147 11.03 -16.70 5.86
CA SER A 147 9.62 -16.53 5.47
C SER A 147 9.40 -16.25 3.96
N ALA A 148 10.33 -15.53 3.33
CA ALA A 148 10.30 -15.21 1.89
C ALA A 148 10.97 -16.30 1.01
N ALA A 149 11.75 -17.18 1.63
CA ALA A 149 12.41 -18.30 0.97
C ALA A 149 11.48 -19.51 0.87
N ALA A 150 11.99 -20.58 0.27
CA ALA A 150 11.24 -21.80 0.05
C ALA A 150 11.77 -23.01 0.84
N GLY A 151 12.79 -22.83 1.69
CA GLY A 151 13.43 -23.90 2.46
C GLY A 151 12.43 -24.77 3.23
N ARG A 152 11.47 -24.14 3.91
CA ARG A 152 10.42 -24.88 4.66
C ARG A 152 9.61 -25.85 3.81
N PHE A 153 9.48 -25.61 2.50
CA PHE A 153 8.71 -26.46 1.58
C PHE A 153 9.54 -27.60 0.98
N LEU A 154 10.86 -27.59 1.17
CA LEU A 154 11.77 -28.64 0.72
C LEU A 154 11.78 -29.85 1.65
N SER A 155 11.25 -29.71 2.87
CA SER A 155 11.01 -30.81 3.79
C SER A 155 9.85 -31.69 3.32
N THR A 156 9.94 -33.01 3.47
CA THR A 156 8.85 -33.94 3.14
C THR A 156 7.61 -33.72 4.02
N SER A 157 7.82 -33.29 5.28
CA SER A 157 6.80 -33.15 6.32
C SER A 157 6.28 -31.72 6.51
N PHE A 158 6.51 -30.82 5.54
CA PHE A 158 6.10 -29.43 5.69
C PHE A 158 4.58 -29.29 5.89
N ARG A 159 4.20 -28.39 6.82
CA ARG A 159 2.81 -28.02 7.07
C ARG A 159 2.43 -26.83 6.20
N ILE A 160 1.29 -26.98 5.52
CA ILE A 160 0.69 -25.93 4.69
C ILE A 160 -0.06 -24.97 5.60
N LYS A 161 0.29 -23.68 5.56
CA LYS A 161 -0.28 -22.66 6.47
C LYS A 161 -1.44 -21.89 5.85
N GLY A 162 -1.50 -21.76 4.53
CA GLY A 162 -2.46 -20.89 3.85
C GLY A 162 -2.30 -20.90 2.33
N GLU A 163 -3.28 -20.34 1.62
CA GLU A 163 -3.21 -20.17 0.15
C GLU A 163 -1.99 -19.33 -0.27
N LYS A 164 -1.54 -18.40 0.59
CA LYS A 164 -0.32 -17.60 0.38
C LYS A 164 0.93 -18.44 0.17
N ASP A 165 0.97 -19.66 0.69
CA ASP A 165 2.07 -20.60 0.47
C ASP A 165 2.23 -20.91 -1.03
N SER A 166 1.13 -20.97 -1.79
CA SER A 166 1.18 -21.17 -3.24
C SER A 166 1.89 -20.02 -3.94
N THR A 167 1.69 -18.78 -3.48
CA THR A 167 2.35 -17.60 -4.06
C THR A 167 3.84 -17.61 -3.72
N THR A 168 4.21 -17.89 -2.46
CA THR A 168 5.62 -17.98 -2.07
C THR A 168 6.36 -19.06 -2.84
N ILE A 169 5.76 -20.25 -2.99
CA ILE A 169 6.37 -21.34 -3.75
C ILE A 169 6.52 -20.96 -5.22
N GLN A 170 5.47 -20.41 -5.85
CA GLN A 170 5.54 -20.00 -7.26
C GLN A 170 6.63 -18.95 -7.50
N ASN A 171 6.70 -17.91 -6.66
CA ASN A 171 7.73 -16.87 -6.80
C ASN A 171 9.15 -17.43 -6.71
N ASN A 172 9.39 -18.44 -5.87
CA ASN A 172 10.70 -19.07 -5.74
C ASN A 172 10.99 -20.03 -6.91
N ILE A 173 9.98 -20.70 -7.48
CA ILE A 173 10.12 -21.47 -8.73
C ILE A 173 10.54 -20.53 -9.87
N ASP A 174 9.87 -19.38 -10.03
CA ASP A 174 10.16 -18.44 -11.11
C ASP A 174 11.59 -17.88 -10.98
N LYS A 175 12.04 -17.58 -9.75
CA LYS A 175 13.44 -17.21 -9.48
C LYS A 175 14.42 -18.30 -9.85
N LEU A 176 14.16 -19.57 -9.47
CA LEU A 176 15.04 -20.69 -9.80
C LEU A 176 15.14 -20.91 -11.32
N LYS A 177 14.04 -20.73 -12.08
CA LYS A 177 14.06 -20.80 -13.55
C LYS A 177 14.94 -19.72 -14.16
N ALA A 178 14.83 -18.48 -13.69
CA ALA A 178 15.70 -17.39 -14.14
C ALA A 178 17.19 -17.68 -13.82
N LEU A 179 17.48 -18.23 -12.64
CA LEU A 179 18.85 -18.64 -12.29
C LEU A 179 19.35 -19.80 -13.16
N GLN A 180 18.48 -20.76 -13.51
CA GLN A 180 18.81 -21.86 -14.41
C GLN A 180 19.21 -21.35 -15.80
N GLU A 181 18.43 -20.43 -16.37
CA GLU A 181 18.75 -19.78 -17.65
C GLU A 181 20.08 -19.02 -17.59
N ARG A 182 20.31 -18.29 -16.49
CA ARG A 182 21.58 -17.56 -16.30
C ARG A 182 22.78 -18.50 -16.22
N LEU A 183 22.67 -19.63 -15.52
CA LEU A 183 23.74 -20.64 -15.44
C LEU A 183 24.04 -21.25 -16.82
N LEU A 184 23.01 -21.54 -17.62
CA LEU A 184 23.19 -22.04 -18.99
C LEU A 184 23.92 -21.03 -19.89
N GLN A 185 23.63 -19.74 -19.72
CA GLN A 185 24.32 -18.68 -20.47
C GLN A 185 25.81 -18.61 -20.10
N ILE A 186 26.14 -18.61 -18.80
CA ILE A 186 27.54 -18.57 -18.33
C ILE A 186 28.30 -19.82 -18.78
N GLU A 187 27.68 -21.00 -18.67
CA GLU A 187 28.26 -22.27 -19.15
C GLU A 187 28.61 -22.20 -20.64
N LYS A 188 27.70 -21.68 -21.48
CA LYS A 188 27.93 -21.54 -22.92
C LYS A 188 29.06 -20.55 -23.22
N GLU A 189 29.11 -19.42 -22.51
CA GLU A 189 30.18 -18.42 -22.65
C GLU A 189 31.54 -19.02 -22.28
N LEU A 190 31.61 -19.76 -21.16
CA LEU A 190 32.82 -20.45 -20.73
C LEU A 190 33.26 -21.52 -21.71
N GLN A 191 32.35 -22.38 -22.19
CA GLN A 191 32.65 -23.40 -23.20
C GLN A 191 33.15 -22.79 -24.51
N THR A 192 32.51 -21.70 -24.96
CA THR A 192 32.93 -20.99 -26.18
C THR A 192 34.33 -20.42 -26.01
N HIS A 193 34.60 -19.75 -24.88
CA HIS A 193 35.93 -19.25 -24.56
C HIS A 193 36.95 -20.39 -24.48
N ASP A 194 36.63 -21.47 -23.78
CA ASP A 194 37.52 -22.61 -23.55
C ASP A 194 37.96 -23.26 -24.87
N ALA A 195 37.02 -23.43 -25.81
CA ALA A 195 37.31 -23.94 -27.14
C ALA A 195 38.36 -23.10 -27.89
N THR A 196 38.41 -21.78 -27.67
CA THR A 196 39.41 -20.90 -28.29
C THR A 196 40.83 -21.08 -27.72
N LEU A 197 40.95 -21.69 -26.55
CA LEU A 197 42.24 -21.90 -25.87
C LEU A 197 43.03 -23.07 -26.48
N PHE A 198 42.39 -23.94 -27.25
CA PHE A 198 43.03 -25.09 -27.88
C PHE A 198 43.67 -24.75 -29.23
N LYS A 199 44.71 -25.50 -29.60
CA LYS A 199 45.33 -25.48 -30.94
C LYS A 199 44.36 -26.06 -31.98
N SER A 200 44.59 -25.78 -33.26
CA SER A 200 43.88 -26.44 -34.36
C SER A 200 43.98 -27.97 -34.20
N GLY A 201 42.82 -28.65 -34.18
CA GLY A 201 42.74 -30.09 -33.89
C GLY A 201 42.42 -30.45 -32.43
N GLY A 202 42.22 -29.47 -31.53
CA GLY A 202 41.51 -29.63 -30.24
C GLY A 202 42.22 -30.42 -29.13
N ARG A 203 43.34 -31.10 -29.40
CA ARG A 203 43.99 -32.00 -28.43
C ARG A 203 44.89 -31.32 -27.40
N HIS A 204 45.39 -30.12 -27.68
CA HIS A 204 46.36 -29.45 -26.81
C HIS A 204 46.00 -27.98 -26.60
N VAL A 205 46.05 -27.54 -25.34
CA VAL A 205 45.91 -26.13 -24.96
C VAL A 205 47.10 -25.33 -25.51
N LYS A 206 46.84 -24.11 -25.99
CA LYS A 206 47.87 -23.17 -26.45
C LYS A 206 48.80 -22.83 -25.28
N GLN A 207 50.09 -22.63 -25.59
CA GLN A 207 51.05 -22.21 -24.58
C GLN A 207 50.57 -20.91 -23.91
N GLY A 208 50.75 -20.81 -22.60
CA GLY A 208 50.29 -19.67 -21.80
C GLY A 208 48.78 -19.56 -21.59
N ARG A 209 47.98 -20.52 -22.06
CA ARG A 209 46.52 -20.55 -21.85
C ARG A 209 46.07 -21.61 -20.83
N THR A 210 47.03 -22.29 -20.19
CA THR A 210 46.76 -23.37 -19.23
C THR A 210 46.02 -22.89 -17.98
N THR A 211 46.34 -21.71 -17.45
CA THR A 211 45.65 -21.14 -16.29
C THR A 211 44.20 -20.80 -16.59
N MET A 212 43.94 -20.22 -17.78
CA MET A 212 42.59 -19.88 -18.24
C MET A 212 41.72 -21.12 -18.41
N HIS A 213 42.29 -22.19 -18.97
CA HIS A 213 41.62 -23.48 -19.12
C HIS A 213 41.33 -24.13 -17.76
N ALA A 214 42.28 -24.09 -16.82
CA ALA A 214 42.09 -24.60 -15.47
C ALA A 214 40.96 -23.85 -14.74
N PHE A 215 40.94 -22.51 -14.82
CA PHE A 215 39.87 -21.69 -14.27
C PHE A 215 38.51 -22.05 -14.90
N ASN A 216 38.43 -22.11 -16.23
CA ASN A 216 37.21 -22.47 -16.94
C ASN A 216 36.68 -23.84 -16.50
N THR A 217 37.57 -24.83 -16.36
CA THR A 217 37.22 -26.18 -15.89
C THR A 217 36.63 -26.15 -14.48
N GLU A 218 37.30 -25.46 -13.54
CA GLU A 218 36.80 -25.32 -12.16
C GLU A 218 35.42 -24.63 -12.11
N GLN A 219 35.23 -23.57 -12.90
CA GLN A 219 33.94 -22.86 -12.95
C GLN A 219 32.84 -23.70 -13.61
N LEU A 220 33.15 -24.48 -14.66
CA LEU A 220 32.20 -25.39 -15.28
C LEU A 220 31.74 -26.49 -14.31
N ASP A 221 32.66 -27.03 -13.50
CA ASP A 221 32.33 -27.99 -12.44
C ASP A 221 31.42 -27.35 -11.37
N CYS A 222 31.73 -26.13 -10.95
CA CYS A 222 30.89 -25.36 -10.02
C CYS A 222 29.48 -25.14 -10.59
N ILE A 223 29.38 -24.70 -11.84
CA ILE A 223 28.11 -24.46 -12.54
C ILE A 223 27.31 -25.76 -12.68
N SER A 224 27.96 -26.88 -12.98
CA SER A 224 27.31 -28.20 -13.05
C SER A 224 26.65 -28.57 -11.72
N ASN A 225 27.37 -28.39 -10.61
CA ASN A 225 26.83 -28.63 -9.26
C ASN A 225 25.66 -27.69 -8.92
N LEU A 226 25.75 -26.41 -9.29
CA LEU A 226 24.66 -25.46 -9.10
C LEU A 226 23.42 -25.83 -9.94
N LYS A 227 23.60 -26.22 -11.20
CA LYS A 227 22.51 -26.70 -12.08
C LYS A 227 21.81 -27.90 -11.48
N ALA A 228 22.56 -28.88 -10.98
CA ALA A 228 22.00 -30.05 -10.30
C ALA A 228 21.18 -29.64 -9.06
N THR A 229 21.70 -28.71 -8.25
CA THR A 229 21.02 -28.19 -7.06
C THR A 229 19.73 -27.45 -7.42
N VAL A 230 19.76 -26.59 -8.44
CA VAL A 230 18.58 -25.87 -8.94
C VAL A 230 17.52 -26.85 -9.42
N LYS A 231 17.90 -27.86 -10.21
CA LYS A 231 16.97 -28.88 -10.71
C LYS A 231 16.29 -29.65 -9.58
N ALA A 232 17.07 -30.17 -8.63
CA ALA A 232 16.53 -30.91 -7.48
C ALA A 232 15.61 -30.03 -6.60
N THR A 233 15.93 -28.74 -6.47
CA THR A 233 15.11 -27.80 -5.71
C THR A 233 13.81 -27.48 -6.44
N LEU A 234 13.86 -27.26 -7.76
CA LEU A 234 12.69 -27.03 -8.61
C LEU A 234 11.69 -28.20 -8.51
N GLU A 235 12.16 -29.44 -8.65
CA GLU A 235 11.31 -30.64 -8.57
C GLU A 235 10.56 -30.69 -7.23
N LYS A 236 11.27 -30.48 -6.11
CA LYS A 236 10.65 -30.44 -4.77
C LYS A 236 9.62 -29.32 -4.62
N LEU A 237 9.91 -28.12 -5.13
CA LEU A 237 8.99 -27.00 -5.05
C LEU A 237 7.77 -27.17 -5.94
N GLU A 238 7.92 -27.75 -7.13
CA GLU A 238 6.79 -28.07 -8.00
C GLU A 238 5.86 -29.10 -7.36
N ASP A 239 6.40 -30.10 -6.68
CA ASP A 239 5.61 -31.07 -5.94
C ASP A 239 4.93 -30.47 -4.70
N ALA A 240 5.64 -29.61 -3.96
CA ALA A 240 5.06 -28.83 -2.88
C ALA A 240 3.91 -27.94 -3.39
N LEU A 241 4.09 -27.28 -4.54
CA LEU A 241 3.05 -26.46 -5.17
C LEU A 241 1.83 -27.29 -5.56
N LYS A 242 2.03 -28.48 -6.14
CA LYS A 242 0.94 -29.42 -6.45
C LYS A 242 0.18 -29.83 -5.18
N ARG A 243 0.87 -30.04 -4.06
CA ARG A 243 0.23 -30.36 -2.76
C ARG A 243 -0.62 -29.20 -2.25
N VAL A 244 -0.08 -27.98 -2.22
CA VAL A 244 -0.82 -26.78 -1.80
C VAL A 244 -2.04 -26.54 -2.70
N LYS A 245 -1.85 -26.60 -4.01
CA LYS A 245 -2.95 -26.43 -4.98
C LYS A 245 -4.03 -27.49 -4.83
N ARG A 246 -3.71 -28.73 -4.44
CA ARG A 246 -4.70 -29.79 -4.18
C ARG A 246 -5.57 -29.47 -2.97
N ILE A 247 -4.97 -29.06 -1.85
CA ILE A 247 -5.71 -28.71 -0.62
C ILE A 247 -6.62 -27.50 -0.85
N TYR A 248 -6.10 -26.42 -1.44
CA TYR A 248 -6.87 -25.19 -1.66
C TYR A 248 -7.73 -25.19 -2.93
N LYS A 249 -7.62 -26.18 -3.82
CA LYS A 249 -8.62 -26.38 -4.89
C LYS A 249 -10.02 -26.63 -4.31
N VAL A 250 -10.08 -27.22 -3.12
CA VAL A 250 -11.32 -27.55 -2.40
C VAL A 250 -12.00 -26.30 -1.83
N GLU A 251 -11.27 -25.19 -1.61
CA GLU A 251 -11.79 -23.94 -1.03
C GLU A 251 -12.19 -22.86 -2.06
N ARG A 252 -12.44 -23.23 -3.32
CA ARG A 252 -12.88 -22.27 -4.36
C ARG A 252 -14.35 -21.82 -4.23
N THR A 253 -14.78 -21.39 -3.05
CA THR A 253 -16.02 -20.60 -2.84
C THR A 253 -15.74 -19.10 -2.71
N THR A 254 -14.48 -18.68 -2.51
CA THR A 254 -14.09 -17.28 -2.25
C THR A 254 -14.07 -16.37 -3.48
N ARG A 255 -13.77 -16.88 -4.69
CA ARG A 255 -13.79 -16.09 -5.95
C ARG A 255 -15.20 -15.62 -6.32
N GLN A 256 -16.24 -16.39 -5.97
CA GLN A 256 -17.62 -15.96 -6.12
C GLN A 256 -17.98 -14.84 -5.14
N SER A 257 -17.47 -14.87 -3.91
CA SER A 257 -17.70 -13.81 -2.91
C SER A 257 -17.12 -12.46 -3.36
N ARG A 258 -15.90 -12.44 -3.89
CA ARG A 258 -15.27 -11.19 -4.38
C ARG A 258 -15.98 -10.63 -5.61
N LYS A 259 -16.42 -11.51 -6.54
CA LYS A 259 -17.22 -11.12 -7.71
C LYS A 259 -18.62 -10.62 -7.29
N LYS A 260 -19.26 -11.27 -6.31
CA LYS A 260 -20.53 -10.83 -5.71
C LYS A 260 -20.38 -9.49 -5.00
N LYS A 261 -19.29 -9.24 -4.26
CA LYS A 261 -19.02 -7.95 -3.61
C LYS A 261 -18.81 -6.84 -4.63
N GLN A 262 -18.00 -7.06 -5.66
CA GLN A 262 -17.82 -6.09 -6.75
C GLN A 262 -19.13 -5.82 -7.52
N GLN A 263 -19.93 -6.86 -7.81
CA GLN A 263 -21.24 -6.69 -8.44
C GLN A 263 -22.22 -5.95 -7.54
N ARG A 264 -22.22 -6.19 -6.23
CA ARG A 264 -23.01 -5.43 -5.24
C ARG A 264 -22.60 -3.95 -5.24
N THR A 265 -21.31 -3.64 -5.23
CA THR A 265 -20.84 -2.24 -5.30
C THR A 265 -21.23 -1.58 -6.62
N LYS A 266 -21.06 -2.26 -7.77
CA LYS A 266 -21.50 -1.74 -9.07
C LYS A 266 -23.02 -1.54 -9.14
N LYS A 267 -23.81 -2.46 -8.58
CA LYS A 267 -25.28 -2.35 -8.51
C LYS A 267 -25.71 -1.19 -7.60
N LYS A 268 -25.04 -1.01 -6.45
CA LYS A 268 -25.27 0.15 -5.56
C LYS A 268 -24.97 1.47 -6.25
N LYS A 269 -23.80 1.61 -6.90
CA LYS A 269 -23.45 2.83 -7.67
C LYS A 269 -24.47 3.12 -8.78
N LYS A 270 -24.90 2.11 -9.54
CA LYS A 270 -25.94 2.27 -10.57
C LYS A 270 -27.29 2.67 -9.99
N LYS A 271 -27.69 2.13 -8.82
CA LYS A 271 -28.93 2.51 -8.14
C LYS A 271 -28.87 3.95 -7.65
N GLN A 272 -27.73 4.37 -7.09
CA GLN A 272 -27.50 5.74 -6.63
C GLN A 272 -27.57 6.74 -7.79
N ALA A 273 -26.85 6.50 -8.89
CA ALA A 273 -26.90 7.38 -10.06
C ALA A 273 -28.31 7.49 -10.68
N ARG A 274 -29.10 6.41 -10.67
CA ARG A 274 -30.51 6.46 -11.10
C ARG A 274 -31.37 7.29 -10.15
N LYS A 275 -31.09 7.21 -8.84
CA LYS A 275 -31.79 8.01 -7.83
C LYS A 275 -31.47 9.49 -8.01
N GLU A 276 -30.20 9.85 -8.12
CA GLU A 276 -29.74 11.23 -8.37
C GLU A 276 -30.35 11.79 -9.67
N LYS A 277 -30.34 11.01 -10.75
CA LYS A 277 -31.01 11.42 -11.99
C LYS A 277 -32.51 11.66 -11.81
N GLY A 278 -33.21 10.75 -11.12
CA GLY A 278 -34.64 10.90 -10.85
C GLY A 278 -34.96 12.10 -9.95
N VAL A 279 -34.09 12.41 -8.98
CA VAL A 279 -34.18 13.62 -8.15
C VAL A 279 -34.03 14.87 -9.01
N MET A 280 -33.00 14.95 -9.87
CA MET A 280 -32.84 16.12 -10.74
C MET A 280 -34.01 16.30 -11.71
N GLU A 281 -34.49 15.21 -12.34
CA GLU A 281 -35.65 15.26 -13.25
C GLU A 281 -36.90 15.80 -12.55
N VAL A 282 -37.14 15.42 -11.29
CA VAL A 282 -38.29 15.91 -10.51
C VAL A 282 -38.05 17.35 -10.05
N LEU A 283 -36.83 17.69 -9.65
CA LEU A 283 -36.48 19.05 -9.23
C LEU A 283 -36.66 20.06 -10.36
N ASP A 284 -36.30 19.70 -11.60
CA ASP A 284 -36.49 20.57 -12.77
C ASP A 284 -37.97 20.77 -13.13
N VAL A 285 -38.84 19.82 -12.76
CA VAL A 285 -40.31 19.96 -12.91
C VAL A 285 -40.88 20.85 -11.81
N ILE A 286 -40.41 20.68 -10.57
CA ILE A 286 -40.90 21.42 -9.40
C ILE A 286 -40.42 22.88 -9.42
N ALA A 287 -39.17 23.12 -9.79
CA ALA A 287 -38.52 24.42 -9.76
C ALA A 287 -37.64 24.62 -11.01
N PRO A 288 -38.25 24.83 -12.20
CA PRO A 288 -37.52 24.96 -13.46
C PRO A 288 -36.56 26.16 -13.50
N ASN A 289 -36.88 27.23 -12.76
CA ASN A 289 -36.09 28.46 -12.65
C ASN A 289 -35.43 28.61 -11.27
N LYS A 290 -35.02 27.49 -10.67
CA LYS A 290 -34.47 27.44 -9.31
C LYS A 290 -33.31 28.41 -9.06
N GLY A 291 -33.41 29.20 -7.98
CA GLY A 291 -32.29 29.89 -7.33
C GLY A 291 -31.52 28.98 -6.36
N ASP A 292 -30.49 29.53 -5.72
CA ASP A 292 -29.78 28.87 -4.61
C ASP A 292 -29.71 29.83 -3.41
N PRO A 293 -30.49 29.61 -2.32
CA PRO A 293 -31.43 28.50 -2.09
C PRO A 293 -32.75 28.61 -2.89
N ILE A 294 -33.48 27.50 -3.00
CA ILE A 294 -34.78 27.42 -3.68
C ILE A 294 -35.88 28.01 -2.79
N MET A 295 -36.52 29.07 -3.28
CA MET A 295 -37.53 29.84 -2.56
C MET A 295 -38.94 29.36 -2.90
N GLU A 296 -39.94 29.82 -2.15
CA GLU A 296 -41.34 29.44 -2.34
C GLU A 296 -41.88 29.92 -3.70
N GLU A 297 -41.39 31.06 -4.18
CA GLU A 297 -41.76 31.68 -5.46
C GLU A 297 -41.25 30.88 -6.65
N ASP A 298 -40.19 30.09 -6.46
CA ASP A 298 -39.58 29.25 -7.50
C ASP A 298 -40.38 27.97 -7.79
N ILE A 299 -41.37 27.64 -6.93
CA ILE A 299 -42.15 26.41 -7.02
C ILE A 299 -43.30 26.54 -8.02
N ASN A 300 -43.23 25.74 -9.08
CA ASN A 300 -44.30 25.60 -10.07
C ASN A 300 -45.38 24.63 -9.59
N THR A 301 -46.38 25.17 -8.91
CA THR A 301 -47.47 24.38 -8.30
C THR A 301 -48.29 23.60 -9.33
N GLU A 302 -48.44 24.11 -10.55
CA GLU A 302 -49.22 23.45 -11.60
C GLU A 302 -48.54 22.17 -12.11
N ASP A 303 -47.21 22.16 -12.17
CA ASP A 303 -46.46 20.98 -12.58
C ASP A 303 -46.23 20.01 -11.41
N VAL A 304 -46.14 20.50 -10.18
CA VAL A 304 -46.16 19.65 -8.97
C VAL A 304 -47.43 18.79 -8.91
N LYS A 305 -48.59 19.37 -9.24
CA LYS A 305 -49.88 18.64 -9.31
C LYS A 305 -49.89 17.54 -10.37
N LYS A 306 -49.02 17.60 -11.39
CA LYS A 306 -48.96 16.60 -12.46
C LYS A 306 -48.01 15.43 -12.16
N LEU A 307 -47.29 15.46 -11.03
CA LEU A 307 -46.35 14.40 -10.67
C LEU A 307 -47.06 13.07 -10.41
N ASP A 308 -46.62 12.01 -11.08
CA ASP A 308 -47.15 10.67 -10.84
C ASP A 308 -46.66 10.07 -9.50
N PHE A 309 -47.37 9.04 -9.02
CA PHE A 309 -47.02 8.36 -7.77
C PHE A 309 -45.66 7.66 -7.79
N HIS A 310 -45.08 7.34 -8.96
CA HIS A 310 -43.72 6.79 -9.07
C HIS A 310 -42.64 7.85 -8.80
N LYS A 311 -42.99 9.15 -8.86
CA LYS A 311 -42.09 10.24 -8.51
C LYS A 311 -42.00 10.53 -7.00
N ALA A 312 -42.96 10.04 -6.21
CA ALA A 312 -43.03 10.26 -4.76
C ALA A 312 -41.72 9.97 -3.99
N PRO A 313 -40.93 8.91 -4.28
CA PRO A 313 -39.66 8.68 -3.58
C PRO A 313 -38.58 9.74 -3.85
N TYR A 314 -38.63 10.40 -5.01
CA TYR A 314 -37.72 11.47 -5.37
C TYR A 314 -38.19 12.80 -4.78
N VAL A 315 -39.50 13.06 -4.79
CA VAL A 315 -40.11 14.20 -4.10
C VAL A 315 -39.74 14.18 -2.61
N LEU A 316 -39.90 13.02 -1.95
CA LEU A 316 -39.48 12.88 -0.56
C LEU A 316 -37.99 13.19 -0.37
N HIS A 317 -37.14 12.77 -1.31
CA HIS A 317 -35.71 13.09 -1.23
C HIS A 317 -35.46 14.60 -1.27
N ILE A 318 -36.08 15.28 -2.24
CA ILE A 318 -35.98 16.74 -2.44
C ILE A 318 -36.45 17.47 -1.20
N LEU A 319 -37.56 17.06 -0.61
CA LEU A 319 -38.08 17.71 0.60
C LEU A 319 -37.09 17.60 1.78
N HIS A 320 -36.20 16.61 1.80
CA HIS A 320 -35.16 16.46 2.81
C HIS A 320 -33.80 17.10 2.43
N GLU A 321 -33.69 17.76 1.28
CA GLU A 321 -32.45 18.45 0.88
C GLU A 321 -32.38 19.87 1.43
N ASP A 322 -31.19 20.27 1.88
CA ASP A 322 -30.93 21.60 2.49
C ASP A 322 -31.06 22.76 1.50
N SER A 323 -31.12 22.46 0.21
CA SER A 323 -31.26 23.44 -0.88
C SER A 323 -32.64 24.10 -0.94
N LEU A 324 -33.65 23.58 -0.24
CA LEU A 324 -34.99 24.18 -0.18
C LEU A 324 -35.23 24.93 1.12
N THR A 325 -35.83 26.11 1.01
CA THR A 325 -36.41 26.80 2.16
C THR A 325 -37.61 26.06 2.74
N ILE A 326 -37.97 26.36 3.99
CA ILE A 326 -39.14 25.78 4.67
C ILE A 326 -40.44 26.08 3.88
N GLY A 327 -40.62 27.32 3.43
CA GLY A 327 -41.79 27.72 2.63
C GLY A 327 -41.91 26.93 1.32
N ALA A 328 -40.79 26.76 0.60
CA ALA A 328 -40.74 25.93 -0.60
C ALA A 328 -41.15 24.46 -0.32
N ARG A 329 -40.66 23.88 0.78
CA ARG A 329 -40.99 22.49 1.17
C ARG A 329 -42.48 22.32 1.47
N VAL A 330 -43.08 23.26 2.21
CA VAL A 330 -44.52 23.28 2.51
C VAL A 330 -45.34 23.39 1.23
N LYS A 331 -45.02 24.38 0.39
CA LYS A 331 -45.74 24.61 -0.88
C LYS A 331 -45.68 23.42 -1.83
N ILE A 332 -44.54 22.73 -1.92
CA ILE A 332 -44.44 21.48 -2.69
C ILE A 332 -45.39 20.43 -2.13
N LYS A 333 -45.36 20.20 -0.81
CA LYS A 333 -46.18 19.17 -0.16
C LYS A 333 -47.67 19.43 -0.37
N ASP A 334 -48.11 20.67 -0.17
CA ASP A 334 -49.53 21.06 -0.30
C ASP A 334 -50.01 21.06 -1.76
N SER A 335 -49.09 21.20 -2.71
CA SER A 335 -49.39 21.17 -4.15
C SER A 335 -49.38 19.76 -4.75
N LEU A 336 -49.01 18.71 -4.00
CA LEU A 336 -49.02 17.34 -4.51
C LEU A 336 -50.46 16.89 -4.79
N ASN A 337 -50.67 16.20 -5.90
CA ASN A 337 -51.95 15.51 -6.10
C ASN A 337 -52.12 14.36 -5.09
N ASP A 338 -53.37 13.96 -4.87
CA ASP A 338 -53.76 12.87 -3.98
C ASP A 338 -52.94 11.58 -4.15
N SER A 339 -52.64 11.21 -5.39
CA SER A 339 -51.97 9.94 -5.68
C SER A 339 -50.50 9.94 -5.25
N CYS A 340 -49.79 11.04 -5.51
CA CYS A 340 -48.40 11.23 -5.14
C CYS A 340 -48.28 11.57 -3.65
N GLY A 341 -49.12 12.48 -3.14
CA GLY A 341 -49.17 12.90 -1.74
C GLY A 341 -49.36 11.72 -0.78
N LYS A 342 -50.35 10.85 -1.04
CA LYS A 342 -50.58 9.65 -0.20
C LYS A 342 -49.36 8.71 -0.12
N VAL A 343 -48.58 8.61 -1.19
CA VAL A 343 -47.37 7.78 -1.22
C VAL A 343 -46.22 8.49 -0.48
N VAL A 344 -46.06 9.80 -0.66
CA VAL A 344 -45.10 10.59 0.11
C VAL A 344 -45.38 10.47 1.61
N ASP A 345 -46.63 10.67 2.03
CA ASP A 345 -47.03 10.55 3.44
C ASP A 345 -46.79 9.16 4.01
N ARG A 346 -47.04 8.11 3.23
CA ARG A 346 -46.73 6.74 3.64
C ARG A 346 -45.22 6.55 3.85
N LEU A 347 -44.41 6.99 2.89
CA LEU A 347 -42.94 6.86 2.97
C LEU A 347 -42.36 7.69 4.12
N VAL A 348 -42.93 8.86 4.40
CA VAL A 348 -42.62 9.65 5.59
C VAL A 348 -42.96 8.88 6.85
N LYS A 349 -44.18 8.33 6.98
CA LYS A 349 -44.57 7.52 8.14
C LYS A 349 -43.66 6.31 8.34
N GLU A 350 -43.31 5.59 7.28
CA GLU A 350 -42.40 4.45 7.34
C GLU A 350 -40.99 4.87 7.79
N ARG A 351 -40.48 6.00 7.28
CA ARG A 351 -39.16 6.53 7.65
C ARG A 351 -39.11 7.02 9.10
N HIS A 352 -40.23 7.53 9.60
CA HIS A 352 -40.37 8.09 10.95
C HIS A 352 -41.08 7.13 11.93
N ALA A 353 -41.29 5.87 11.57
CA ALA A 353 -42.01 4.89 12.40
C ALA A 353 -41.34 4.64 13.76
N SER A 354 -40.03 4.91 13.87
CA SER A 354 -39.25 4.82 15.13
C SER A 354 -38.75 6.19 15.62
N CYS A 355 -39.27 7.29 15.06
CA CYS A 355 -38.84 8.63 15.44
C CYS A 355 -39.43 9.03 16.79
N ARG A 356 -38.58 9.50 17.71
CA ARG A 356 -38.97 10.02 19.04
C ARG A 356 -38.99 11.54 19.10
N GLY A 357 -39.09 12.24 17.96
CA GLY A 357 -39.15 13.70 17.92
C GLY A 357 -37.82 14.40 17.66
N ASP A 358 -36.70 13.71 17.85
CA ASP A 358 -35.34 14.27 17.68
C ASP A 358 -34.84 14.31 16.22
N CYS A 359 -35.70 14.20 15.21
CA CYS A 359 -35.23 14.21 13.82
C CYS A 359 -35.18 15.63 13.24
N GLU A 360 -34.04 16.00 12.65
CA GLU A 360 -33.83 17.28 11.92
C GLU A 360 -34.73 17.49 10.69
N ALA A 361 -35.63 16.55 10.38
CA ALA A 361 -36.59 16.66 9.28
C ALA A 361 -37.89 17.33 9.77
N ASP A 362 -37.75 18.58 10.21
CA ASP A 362 -38.64 19.25 11.15
C ASP A 362 -40.11 19.41 10.70
N PHE A 363 -40.37 19.52 9.40
CA PHE A 363 -41.70 19.78 8.80
C PHE A 363 -42.33 18.53 8.15
N LEU A 364 -41.58 17.44 7.98
CA LEU A 364 -42.10 16.16 7.46
C LEU A 364 -42.39 15.17 8.57
N CYS A 365 -41.74 15.29 9.72
CA CYS A 365 -41.95 14.38 10.82
C CYS A 365 -43.41 14.45 11.30
N PRO A 366 -44.19 13.36 11.21
CA PRO A 366 -45.57 13.34 11.69
C PRO A 366 -45.67 13.64 13.18
N VAL A 367 -44.63 13.26 13.92
CA VAL A 367 -44.49 13.51 15.36
C VAL A 367 -44.29 15.00 15.62
N ASN A 368 -43.34 15.67 14.93
CA ASN A 368 -43.10 17.10 15.13
C ASN A 368 -44.29 17.96 14.69
N TRP A 369 -44.97 17.59 13.58
CA TRP A 369 -46.19 18.28 13.14
C TRP A 369 -47.32 18.15 14.16
N LYS A 370 -47.58 16.93 14.66
CA LYS A 370 -48.60 16.68 15.69
C LYS A 370 -48.26 17.40 17.00
N CYS A 371 -47.00 17.37 17.42
CA CYS A 371 -46.55 18.05 18.63
C CYS A 371 -46.63 19.56 18.47
N SER A 372 -46.21 20.13 17.34
CA SER A 372 -46.37 21.56 17.05
C SER A 372 -47.84 21.97 17.04
N SER A 373 -48.73 21.18 16.41
CA SER A 373 -50.17 21.47 16.40
C SER A 373 -50.76 21.45 17.80
N LEU A 374 -50.36 20.48 18.63
CA LEU A 374 -50.80 20.39 20.02
C LEU A 374 -50.22 21.54 20.85
N LEU A 375 -48.95 21.90 20.65
CA LEU A 375 -48.30 23.03 21.31
C LEU A 375 -48.99 24.36 21.00
N SER A 376 -49.35 24.60 19.73
CA SER A 376 -50.12 25.80 19.34
C SER A 376 -51.52 25.82 19.93
N GLN A 377 -52.19 24.67 20.05
CA GLN A 377 -53.49 24.57 20.73
C GLN A 377 -53.38 24.85 22.24
N LEU A 378 -52.22 24.58 22.83
CA LEU A 378 -51.89 24.86 24.23
C LEU A 378 -51.32 26.27 24.44
N GLY A 379 -51.62 27.21 23.53
CA GLY A 379 -51.19 28.61 23.63
C GLY A 379 -49.69 28.87 23.41
N GLY A 380 -48.91 27.85 23.07
CA GLY A 380 -47.47 27.96 22.86
C GLY A 380 -47.11 28.61 21.52
N GLU A 381 -46.11 29.50 21.53
CA GLU A 381 -45.53 30.03 20.31
C GLU A 381 -44.69 28.96 19.60
N THR A 382 -45.15 28.51 18.44
CA THR A 382 -44.35 27.66 17.54
C THR A 382 -43.69 28.53 16.48
N TYR A 383 -42.37 28.50 16.36
CA TYR A 383 -41.71 29.13 15.22
C TYR A 383 -41.87 28.23 13.98
N LYS A 384 -42.60 28.71 12.96
CA LYS A 384 -42.76 28.03 11.65
C LYS A 384 -43.23 26.56 11.70
N HIS A 385 -44.21 26.24 12.56
CA HIS A 385 -44.75 24.88 12.73
C HIS A 385 -43.74 23.83 13.24
N MET A 386 -42.69 24.27 13.93
CA MET A 386 -41.66 23.39 14.48
C MET A 386 -41.95 23.08 15.95
N PHE A 387 -41.82 21.80 16.29
CA PHE A 387 -41.66 21.38 17.68
C PHE A 387 -40.21 21.65 18.09
N ALA A 388 -40.01 22.56 19.04
CA ALA A 388 -38.70 22.98 19.50
C ALA A 388 -38.29 22.16 20.74
N PRO A 389 -37.29 21.26 20.65
CA PRO A 389 -36.73 20.65 21.84
C PRO A 389 -36.07 21.73 22.71
N GLY A 390 -36.00 21.48 24.03
CA GLY A 390 -35.53 22.44 25.05
C GLY A 390 -34.12 23.06 24.88
N GLN A 391 -33.43 22.79 23.77
CA GLN A 391 -32.12 23.34 23.43
C GLN A 391 -32.17 24.58 22.50
N THR A 392 -33.35 24.97 22.02
CA THR A 392 -33.49 26.03 21.00
C THR A 392 -33.49 27.47 21.54
N GLY A 393 -33.55 27.66 22.87
CA GLY A 393 -33.54 28.99 23.50
C GLY A 393 -34.81 29.82 23.28
N LEU A 394 -35.91 29.18 22.82
CA LEU A 394 -37.23 29.81 22.66
C LEU A 394 -37.96 29.93 24.02
N PRO A 395 -38.97 30.83 24.14
CA PRO A 395 -39.72 31.04 25.37
C PRO A 395 -40.36 29.75 25.88
N GLN A 396 -40.26 29.49 27.19
CA GLN A 396 -40.95 28.38 27.85
C GLN A 396 -42.47 28.61 27.79
N LEU A 397 -43.24 27.55 27.54
CA LEU A 397 -44.70 27.63 27.70
C LEU A 397 -45.03 27.88 29.17
N SER A 398 -45.73 28.98 29.44
CA SER A 398 -46.19 29.32 30.78
C SER A 398 -47.48 28.56 31.12
N LEU A 399 -47.72 28.37 32.41
CA LEU A 399 -48.95 27.73 32.91
C LEU A 399 -50.23 28.45 32.43
N LYS A 400 -50.15 29.77 32.17
CA LYS A 400 -51.29 30.59 31.74
C LYS A 400 -51.73 30.30 30.31
N ASP A 401 -50.84 29.74 29.50
CA ASP A 401 -51.08 29.49 28.08
C ASP A 401 -51.69 28.10 27.84
N MET A 402 -51.42 27.14 28.73
CA MET A 402 -51.96 25.79 28.60
C MET A 402 -53.41 25.68 29.07
N GLU A 403 -54.34 25.71 28.11
CA GLU A 403 -55.75 25.41 28.36
C GLU A 403 -55.93 23.97 28.88
N LYS A 404 -56.37 23.85 30.14
CA LYS A 404 -56.66 22.58 30.84
C LYS A 404 -57.59 21.66 30.05
N GLU A 405 -58.53 22.24 29.30
CA GLU A 405 -59.49 21.52 28.46
C GLU A 405 -58.81 20.89 27.23
N VAL A 406 -57.84 21.58 26.62
CA VAL A 406 -57.08 21.07 25.47
C VAL A 406 -56.23 19.87 25.89
N LEU A 407 -55.52 19.93 27.03
CA LEU A 407 -54.77 18.78 27.58
C LEU A 407 -55.68 17.57 27.86
N ARG A 408 -56.88 17.80 28.40
CA ARG A 408 -57.87 16.73 28.68
C ARG A 408 -58.43 16.10 27.41
N THR A 409 -58.56 16.84 26.32
CA THR A 409 -59.00 16.29 25.03
C THR A 409 -57.92 15.46 24.32
N CYS A 410 -56.65 15.57 24.75
CA CYS A 410 -55.58 14.73 24.23
C CYS A 410 -55.73 13.29 24.72
N THR A 411 -55.83 12.35 23.76
CA THR A 411 -55.97 10.91 24.00
C THR A 411 -54.77 10.10 23.47
N ASP A 412 -53.83 10.76 22.80
CA ASP A 412 -52.67 10.14 22.18
C ASP A 412 -51.50 10.16 23.20
N GLY A 413 -51.41 9.09 23.99
CA GLY A 413 -50.40 8.96 25.06
C GLY A 413 -48.96 9.00 24.55
N ASP A 414 -48.73 8.59 23.29
CA ASP A 414 -47.40 8.65 22.68
C ASP A 414 -46.98 10.11 22.40
N ILE A 415 -47.93 10.97 21.99
CA ILE A 415 -47.67 12.41 21.82
C ILE A 415 -47.38 13.07 23.17
N LEU A 416 -48.16 12.76 24.21
CA LEU A 416 -47.95 13.33 25.54
C LEU A 416 -46.63 12.89 26.18
N GLN A 417 -46.23 11.63 25.99
CA GLN A 417 -44.90 11.16 26.40
C GLN A 417 -43.80 11.95 25.70
N LEU A 418 -43.97 12.23 24.42
CA LEU A 418 -42.97 12.94 23.64
C LEU A 418 -42.88 14.42 24.00
N LEU A 419 -44.03 15.04 24.30
CA LEU A 419 -44.08 16.35 24.91
C LEU A 419 -43.36 16.35 26.25
N ALA A 420 -43.65 15.40 27.15
CA ALA A 420 -42.99 15.31 28.44
C ALA A 420 -41.46 15.14 28.33
N ASP A 421 -41.01 14.29 27.40
CA ASP A 421 -39.59 13.96 27.24
C ASP A 421 -38.78 15.11 26.60
N HIS A 422 -39.40 15.94 25.76
CA HIS A 422 -38.68 16.90 24.89
C HIS A 422 -39.21 18.34 24.92
N GLY A 423 -40.38 18.58 25.50
CA GLY A 423 -41.04 19.89 25.55
C GLY A 423 -40.32 20.88 26.47
N CYS A 424 -40.34 22.15 26.09
CA CYS A 424 -39.78 23.24 26.88
C CYS A 424 -40.89 23.87 27.74
N PHE A 425 -41.18 23.25 28.88
CA PHE A 425 -42.23 23.69 29.80
C PHE A 425 -41.66 24.43 31.01
N GLU A 426 -42.46 25.34 31.58
CA GLU A 426 -42.32 25.65 33.01
C GLU A 426 -42.65 24.41 33.85
N GLN A 427 -42.02 24.27 35.02
CA GLN A 427 -42.14 23.08 35.88
C GLN A 427 -43.60 22.64 36.14
N ARG A 428 -44.51 23.59 36.39
CA ARG A 428 -45.93 23.30 36.62
C ARG A 428 -46.66 22.83 35.36
N ALA A 429 -46.22 23.28 34.19
CA ALA A 429 -46.78 22.85 32.91
C ALA A 429 -46.34 21.41 32.60
N GLU A 430 -45.09 21.07 32.89
CA GLU A 430 -44.56 19.71 32.80
C GLU A 430 -45.33 18.74 33.72
N GLU A 431 -45.64 19.15 34.95
CA GLU A 431 -46.43 18.37 35.91
C GLU A 431 -47.83 18.03 35.36
N LYS A 432 -48.51 18.93 34.67
CA LYS A 432 -49.82 18.67 34.05
C LYS A 432 -49.76 17.72 32.87
N VAL A 433 -48.72 17.84 32.02
CA VAL A 433 -48.49 16.91 30.90
C VAL A 433 -48.22 15.50 31.44
N ASN A 434 -47.36 15.39 32.46
CA ASN A 434 -47.04 14.13 33.13
C ASN A 434 -48.23 13.52 33.85
N ALA A 435 -49.05 14.33 34.53
CA ALA A 435 -50.29 13.90 35.16
C ALA A 435 -51.26 13.31 34.13
N ARG A 436 -51.50 14.01 33.02
CA ARG A 436 -52.37 13.50 31.95
C ARG A 436 -51.84 12.20 31.33
N LEU A 437 -50.52 12.10 31.17
CA LEU A 437 -49.88 10.90 30.66
C LEU A 437 -50.04 9.70 31.61
N ALA A 438 -49.91 9.93 32.91
CA ALA A 438 -50.15 8.92 33.94
C ALA A 438 -51.63 8.45 33.95
N GLU A 439 -52.60 9.37 33.77
CA GLU A 439 -54.02 9.02 33.61
C GLU A 439 -54.25 8.09 32.42
N LEU A 440 -53.65 8.40 31.25
CA LEU A 440 -53.80 7.58 30.05
C LEU A 440 -53.14 6.20 30.17
N LYS A 441 -52.11 6.07 31.03
CA LYS A 441 -51.48 4.78 31.36
C LYS A 441 -52.21 3.99 32.44
N GLY A 442 -53.27 4.55 33.04
CA GLY A 442 -54.02 3.94 34.13
C GLY A 442 -53.27 3.95 35.47
N GLU A 443 -52.28 4.82 35.60
CA GLU A 443 -51.57 5.05 36.87
C GLU A 443 -52.42 5.99 37.75
N SER A 444 -52.42 5.77 39.07
CA SER A 444 -53.17 6.63 39.99
C SER A 444 -52.54 8.01 40.02
N VAL A 445 -53.26 9.01 39.53
CA VAL A 445 -52.83 10.41 39.56
C VAL A 445 -53.41 11.06 40.82
N LEU A 446 -52.59 11.84 41.53
CA LEU A 446 -53.07 12.66 42.64
C LEU A 446 -53.98 13.76 42.06
N GLU A 447 -55.27 13.75 42.44
CA GLU A 447 -56.28 14.75 42.01
C GLU A 447 -55.80 16.19 42.29
N ASP A 448 -54.94 16.37 43.30
CA ASP A 448 -54.31 17.63 43.70
C ASP A 448 -53.59 18.38 42.55
N VAL A 449 -53.07 17.67 41.54
CA VAL A 449 -52.35 18.29 40.40
C VAL A 449 -53.28 19.07 39.47
N TRP A 450 -54.56 18.70 39.40
CA TRP A 450 -55.55 19.39 38.58
C TRP A 450 -56.32 20.47 39.35
N GLU A 451 -56.37 20.41 40.68
CA GLU A 451 -57.18 21.32 41.50
C GLU A 451 -56.40 22.57 41.94
N SER A 452 -55.06 22.57 41.89
CA SER A 452 -54.23 23.69 42.34
C SER A 452 -54.31 24.99 41.51
N ASP A 453 -55.03 24.98 40.38
CA ASP A 453 -55.21 26.18 39.53
C ASP A 453 -56.26 27.16 40.06
N GLN A 454 -57.11 26.76 41.01
CA GLN A 454 -58.21 27.59 41.51
C GLN A 454 -57.81 28.62 42.58
N GLU A 455 -56.57 28.60 43.09
CA GLU A 455 -56.21 29.45 44.24
C GLU A 455 -55.41 30.73 43.91
N TRP A 456 -55.09 31.03 42.64
CA TRP A 456 -54.27 32.21 42.31
C TRP A 456 -54.62 32.91 40.98
N GLU A 457 -55.89 33.30 40.79
CA GLU A 457 -56.23 34.41 39.86
C GLU A 457 -55.74 35.77 40.38
#